data_AF-A0A3N5E7H8-F1
#
_entry.id   AF-A0A3N5E7H8-F1
#
_cell.length_a   1.000
_cell.length_b   1.000
_cell.length_c   1.000
_cell.angle_alpha   90.00
_cell.angle_beta   90.00
_cell.angle_gamma   90.00
#
_symmetry.space_group_name_H-M   'P 1'
#
loop_
_entity.id
_entity.type
_entity.pdbx_description
1 polymer ?
#
loop_
_entity_poly.entity_id
_entity_poly.type
_entity_poly.pdbx_seq_one_letter_code
_entity_poly.pdbx_strand_id
1 'polypeptide(L)'
;MKARLIRYSIAILALSLASGQISGQSKNSFEKIFEKETNGAAVEESTKFKNISTLSYYPDTLPTWFFTPPPSTLNSIYAVGVSDPDMEPAQAKEMAIHRAKAMVVLCRNAKLQYFRDVYTSEKESGRYTDYRQRFDTYFKISSLSKIDEASFALVDSHLNRYNESLVLIKYSPNPSPPEENNLLSVVGTVLYVEAQVEDAFEVQAEYELLSAFRQPEKDIKSAHLLYREKGNKFLSNSEYLDSLNEFPIFIYKYASPDWDKNTQPLVSYNGLWSKFTREMLRTLTLTTEQTKIRIKNLGEKYNPATSNLTREVVSYLAQVKLNGIVFERDSMKLDLTVNEIIPEIK
;
A
#
# COMPACT_ATOMS: atom_id res chain seq x y z
N MET A 1 -43.56 -1.73 -11.56
CA MET A 1 -43.13 -1.87 -10.15
C MET A 1 -42.28 -3.13 -9.84
N LYS A 2 -42.15 -4.11 -10.76
CA LYS A 2 -41.31 -5.32 -10.56
C LYS A 2 -39.84 -5.22 -11.05
N ALA A 3 -39.46 -4.14 -11.74
CA ALA A 3 -38.10 -3.96 -12.28
C ALA A 3 -37.10 -3.28 -11.31
N ARG A 4 -37.54 -2.78 -10.15
CA ARG A 4 -36.67 -2.14 -9.14
C ARG A 4 -36.09 -3.11 -8.11
N LEU A 5 -36.68 -4.30 -7.93
CA LEU A 5 -36.21 -5.30 -6.96
C LEU A 5 -35.04 -6.17 -7.47
N ILE A 6 -34.88 -6.31 -8.79
CA ILE A 6 -33.80 -7.12 -9.38
C ILE A 6 -32.44 -6.40 -9.30
N ARG A 7 -32.42 -5.06 -9.22
CA ARG A 7 -31.18 -4.26 -9.14
C ARG A 7 -30.53 -4.25 -7.74
N TYR A 8 -31.29 -4.51 -6.68
CA TYR A 8 -30.74 -4.61 -5.32
C TYR A 8 -30.13 -5.98 -5.02
N SER A 9 -30.61 -7.06 -5.65
CA SER A 9 -30.07 -8.41 -5.45
C SER A 9 -28.70 -8.63 -6.11
N ILE A 10 -28.36 -7.89 -7.17
CA ILE A 10 -27.06 -7.98 -7.85
C ILE A 10 -25.98 -7.16 -7.14
N ALA A 11 -26.35 -6.07 -6.45
CA ALA A 11 -25.42 -5.29 -5.63
C ALA A 11 -24.91 -6.05 -4.39
N ILE A 12 -25.75 -6.94 -3.82
CA ILE A 12 -25.36 -7.82 -2.73
C ILE A 12 -24.51 -9.00 -3.24
N LEU A 13 -24.78 -9.49 -4.46
CA LEU A 13 -24.00 -10.59 -5.06
C LEU A 13 -22.56 -10.19 -5.44
N ALA A 14 -22.33 -8.93 -5.82
CA ALA A 14 -20.99 -8.41 -6.12
C ALA A 14 -20.16 -8.11 -4.87
N LEU A 15 -20.79 -7.73 -3.74
CA LEU A 15 -20.10 -7.72 -2.44
C LEU A 15 -19.79 -9.14 -1.94
N SER A 16 -20.62 -10.14 -2.26
CA SER A 16 -20.31 -11.53 -1.90
C SER A 16 -19.20 -12.16 -2.74
N LEU A 17 -18.98 -11.69 -3.98
CA LEU A 17 -17.88 -12.13 -4.84
C LEU A 17 -16.54 -11.45 -4.48
N ALA A 18 -16.57 -10.28 -3.83
CA ALA A 18 -15.38 -9.69 -3.19
C ALA A 18 -15.07 -10.30 -1.80
N SER A 19 -15.98 -11.09 -1.23
CA SER A 19 -15.74 -11.92 -0.04
C SER A 19 -15.40 -13.37 -0.35
N GLY A 20 -15.32 -13.73 -1.64
CA GLY A 20 -14.78 -15.01 -2.09
C GLY A 20 -13.26 -15.01 -2.00
N GLN A 21 -12.74 -15.53 -0.88
CA GLN A 21 -11.34 -15.87 -0.68
C GLN A 21 -10.33 -14.71 -0.69
N ILE A 22 -10.51 -13.72 0.20
CA ILE A 22 -9.33 -13.19 0.93
C ILE A 22 -9.04 -14.18 2.06
N SER A 23 -8.72 -15.42 1.69
CA SER A 23 -8.04 -16.33 2.60
C SER A 23 -6.61 -15.83 2.61
N GLY A 24 -6.16 -15.25 3.73
CA GLY A 24 -4.76 -14.85 3.88
C GLY A 24 -3.87 -15.98 3.34
N GLN A 25 -3.02 -15.67 2.37
CA GLN A 25 -2.18 -16.68 1.73
C GLN A 25 -1.41 -17.41 2.83
N SER A 26 -1.49 -18.74 2.84
CA SER A 26 -0.72 -19.54 3.78
C SER A 26 0.78 -19.31 3.54
N LYS A 27 1.60 -19.33 4.60
CA LYS A 27 3.06 -19.23 4.51
C LYS A 27 3.62 -20.14 3.40
N ASN A 28 3.14 -21.38 3.33
CA ASN A 28 3.59 -22.37 2.34
C ASN A 28 3.24 -21.99 0.89
N SER A 29 2.10 -21.34 0.65
CA SER A 29 1.75 -20.85 -0.69
C SER A 29 2.60 -19.63 -1.07
N PHE A 30 2.83 -18.72 -0.11
CA PHE A 30 3.73 -17.59 -0.32
C PHE A 30 5.15 -18.07 -0.61
N GLU A 31 5.72 -18.96 0.21
CA GLU A 31 7.09 -19.45 0.04
C GLU A 31 7.28 -20.15 -1.29
N LYS A 32 6.32 -20.99 -1.72
CA LYS A 32 6.37 -21.62 -3.05
C LYS A 32 6.31 -20.61 -4.19
N ILE A 33 5.46 -19.59 -4.09
CA ILE A 33 5.33 -18.54 -5.11
C ILE A 33 6.60 -17.69 -5.12
N PHE A 34 7.08 -17.25 -3.95
CA PHE A 34 8.26 -16.42 -3.79
C PHE A 34 9.53 -17.16 -4.24
N GLU A 35 9.74 -18.42 -3.85
CA GLU A 35 10.88 -19.21 -4.33
C GLU A 35 10.81 -19.46 -5.83
N LYS A 36 9.62 -19.73 -6.38
CA LYS A 36 9.44 -19.87 -7.83
C LYS A 36 9.76 -18.56 -8.58
N GLU A 37 9.35 -17.42 -8.03
CA GLU A 37 9.51 -16.09 -8.64
C GLU A 37 10.91 -15.50 -8.40
N THR A 38 11.62 -15.90 -7.33
CA THR A 38 12.94 -15.34 -6.95
C THR A 38 14.13 -16.29 -7.16
N ASN A 39 13.91 -17.59 -7.37
CA ASN A 39 14.96 -18.56 -7.72
C ASN A 39 14.97 -18.92 -9.22
N GLY A 40 14.18 -18.25 -10.05
CA GLY A 40 14.34 -18.31 -11.51
C GLY A 40 15.75 -17.88 -11.91
N ALA A 41 16.32 -18.56 -12.91
CA ALA A 41 17.69 -18.36 -13.40
C ALA A 41 18.07 -16.87 -13.45
N ALA A 42 19.31 -16.57 -13.05
CA ALA A 42 19.90 -15.23 -13.10
C ALA A 42 19.39 -14.50 -14.33
N VAL A 43 18.64 -13.41 -14.11
CA VAL A 43 18.05 -12.59 -15.17
C VAL A 43 19.19 -11.92 -15.92
N GLU A 44 19.79 -12.67 -16.85
CA GLU A 44 20.72 -12.19 -17.88
C GLU A 44 19.98 -11.41 -18.98
N GLU A 45 18.64 -11.34 -18.93
CA GLU A 45 17.84 -10.41 -19.72
C GLU A 45 17.93 -8.99 -19.12
N SER A 46 19.10 -8.42 -19.35
CA SER A 46 19.51 -7.04 -19.10
C SER A 46 18.40 -6.01 -19.28
N THR A 47 18.10 -5.26 -18.22
CA THR A 47 17.96 -3.78 -18.18
C THR A 47 17.69 -3.07 -19.52
N LYS A 48 16.64 -3.43 -20.26
CA LYS A 48 16.23 -2.69 -21.45
C LYS A 48 14.99 -1.89 -21.12
N PHE A 49 15.20 -0.58 -20.99
CA PHE A 49 14.11 0.37 -20.94
C PHE A 49 13.43 0.43 -22.31
N LYS A 50 12.10 0.39 -22.31
CA LYS A 50 11.24 0.46 -23.50
C LYS A 50 11.12 1.90 -23.98
N ASN A 51 10.95 2.84 -23.05
CA ASN A 51 10.55 4.22 -23.31
C ASN A 51 11.62 5.25 -22.91
N ILE A 52 12.79 4.79 -22.46
CA ILE A 52 13.94 5.65 -22.08
C ILE A 52 15.13 5.34 -23.00
N SER A 53 15.54 6.34 -23.78
CA SER A 53 16.68 6.22 -24.71
C SER A 53 18.03 6.53 -24.07
N THR A 54 18.06 7.39 -23.04
CA THR A 54 19.29 7.86 -22.39
C THR A 54 19.15 7.79 -20.87
N LEU A 55 19.97 6.95 -20.23
CA LEU A 55 20.02 6.85 -18.77
C LEU A 55 21.09 7.78 -18.20
N SER A 56 20.71 8.51 -17.15
CA SER A 56 21.64 9.33 -16.36
C SER A 56 21.90 8.66 -15.01
N TYR A 57 23.17 8.61 -14.60
CA TYR A 57 23.58 8.05 -13.30
C TYR A 57 23.41 9.03 -12.13
N TYR A 58 23.11 10.29 -12.43
CA TYR A 58 22.80 11.31 -11.42
C TYR A 58 21.39 11.10 -10.85
N PRO A 59 21.15 11.45 -9.58
CA PRO A 59 19.80 11.42 -9.03
C PRO A 59 18.88 12.43 -9.72
N ASP A 60 17.59 12.10 -9.80
CA ASP A 60 16.54 13.05 -10.19
C ASP A 60 16.12 13.88 -8.98
N THR A 61 16.13 15.20 -9.12
CA THR A 61 15.68 16.10 -8.03
C THR A 61 14.17 16.24 -8.12
N LEU A 62 13.48 15.78 -7.07
CA LEU A 62 12.03 15.81 -7.00
C LEU A 62 11.54 17.22 -6.61
N PRO A 63 10.30 17.59 -6.94
CA PRO A 63 9.77 18.91 -6.64
C PRO A 63 9.52 19.11 -5.14
N THR A 64 9.69 20.34 -4.64
CA THR A 64 9.51 20.67 -3.20
C THR A 64 8.12 20.27 -2.66
N TRP A 65 7.07 20.41 -3.47
CA TRP A 65 5.71 20.03 -3.07
C TRP A 65 5.53 18.53 -2.80
N PHE A 66 6.44 17.67 -3.29
CA PHE A 66 6.43 16.25 -2.96
C PHE A 66 6.82 16.02 -1.50
N PHE A 67 7.79 16.79 -1.00
CA PHE A 67 8.30 16.68 0.37
C PHE A 67 7.42 17.43 1.37
N THR A 68 6.91 18.59 0.97
CA THR A 68 6.04 19.44 1.79
C THR A 68 4.76 19.76 1.02
N PRO A 69 3.82 18.80 0.91
CA PRO A 69 2.55 19.05 0.24
C PRO A 69 1.74 20.11 1.01
N PRO A 70 0.88 20.88 0.33
CA PRO A 70 0.00 21.82 1.02
C PRO A 70 -0.84 21.11 2.10
N PRO A 71 -1.05 21.74 3.27
CA PRO A 71 -1.72 21.10 4.39
C PRO A 71 -3.17 20.74 4.06
N SER A 72 -3.54 19.49 4.35
CA SER A 72 -4.91 19.02 4.16
C SER A 72 -5.83 19.49 5.28
N THR A 73 -7.00 20.00 4.91
CA THR A 73 -8.08 20.43 5.80
C THR A 73 -9.31 19.53 5.61
N LEU A 74 -10.37 19.75 6.41
CA LEU A 74 -11.64 19.05 6.22
C LEU A 74 -12.28 19.33 4.85
N ASN A 75 -12.01 20.50 4.25
CA ASN A 75 -12.61 20.96 3.00
C ASN A 75 -11.67 20.84 1.79
N SER A 76 -10.41 20.48 2.01
CA SER A 76 -9.41 20.36 0.94
C SER A 76 -8.39 19.29 1.30
N ILE A 77 -8.38 18.18 0.56
CA ILE A 77 -7.40 17.12 0.73
C ILE A 77 -6.40 17.19 -0.41
N TYR A 78 -5.12 17.20 -0.08
CA TYR A 78 -4.03 17.10 -1.05
C TYR A 78 -3.47 15.69 -1.01
N ALA A 79 -3.23 15.12 -2.19
CA ALA A 79 -2.64 13.80 -2.29
C ALA A 79 -1.66 13.72 -3.45
N VAL A 80 -0.64 12.90 -3.25
CA VAL A 80 0.38 12.60 -4.25
C VAL A 80 0.09 11.26 -4.90
N GLY A 81 0.30 11.17 -6.20
CA GLY A 81 0.36 9.91 -6.92
C GLY A 81 1.62 9.86 -7.77
N VAL A 82 2.18 8.67 -7.90
CA VAL A 82 3.37 8.43 -8.73
C VAL A 82 3.09 7.25 -9.64
N SER A 83 3.45 7.37 -10.92
CA SER A 83 3.39 6.24 -11.85
C SER A 83 4.55 5.28 -11.64
N ASP A 84 4.54 4.19 -12.39
CA ASP A 84 5.70 3.32 -12.44
C ASP A 84 6.78 3.87 -13.38
N PRO A 85 8.01 3.36 -13.29
CA PRO A 85 9.09 3.70 -14.21
C PRO A 85 8.81 3.22 -15.64
N ASP A 86 9.54 3.80 -16.59
CA ASP A 86 9.61 3.38 -17.99
C ASP A 86 8.25 3.34 -18.70
N MET A 87 7.26 4.10 -18.23
CA MET A 87 5.96 4.24 -18.88
C MET A 87 5.99 5.32 -19.97
N GLU A 88 5.05 5.26 -20.91
CA GLU A 88 4.82 6.37 -21.83
C GLU A 88 4.33 7.60 -21.04
N PRO A 89 4.87 8.82 -21.25
CA PRO A 89 4.59 9.98 -20.39
C PRO A 89 3.11 10.31 -20.18
N ALA A 90 2.27 10.13 -21.21
CA ALA A 90 0.82 10.34 -21.09
C ALA A 90 0.17 9.28 -20.19
N GLN A 91 0.50 8.00 -20.38
CA GLN A 91 -0.01 6.89 -19.56
C GLN A 91 0.50 6.98 -18.12
N ALA A 92 1.77 7.35 -17.94
CA ALA A 92 2.39 7.64 -16.66
C ALA A 92 1.56 8.67 -15.89
N LYS A 93 1.25 9.80 -16.53
CA LYS A 93 0.44 10.87 -15.92
C LYS A 93 -0.96 10.40 -15.55
N GLU A 94 -1.63 9.63 -16.40
CA GLU A 94 -2.95 9.08 -16.10
C GLU A 94 -2.94 8.13 -14.89
N MET A 95 -1.97 7.22 -14.84
CA MET A 95 -1.80 6.29 -13.72
C MET A 95 -1.50 7.04 -12.41
N ALA A 96 -0.63 8.05 -12.47
CA ALA A 96 -0.31 8.89 -11.32
C ALA A 96 -1.55 9.63 -10.81
N ILE A 97 -2.39 10.18 -11.70
CA ILE A 97 -3.66 10.82 -11.33
C ILE A 97 -4.61 9.80 -10.69
N HIS A 98 -4.72 8.59 -11.24
CA HIS A 98 -5.54 7.53 -10.67
C HIS A 98 -5.10 7.19 -9.23
N ARG A 99 -3.81 6.97 -9.03
CA ARG A 99 -3.21 6.68 -7.72
C ARG A 99 -3.39 7.84 -6.74
N ALA A 100 -3.23 9.09 -7.19
CA ALA A 100 -3.49 10.26 -6.36
C ALA A 100 -4.96 10.35 -5.93
N LYS A 101 -5.91 10.08 -6.84
CA LYS A 101 -7.36 10.01 -6.52
C LYS A 101 -7.63 8.93 -5.48
N ALA A 102 -6.98 7.77 -5.61
CA ALA A 102 -7.10 6.68 -4.63
C ALA A 102 -6.58 7.11 -3.25
N MET A 103 -5.44 7.81 -3.20
CA MET A 103 -4.89 8.33 -1.94
C MET A 103 -5.81 9.35 -1.26
N VAL A 104 -6.48 10.23 -2.02
CA VAL A 104 -7.51 11.14 -1.45
C VAL A 104 -8.59 10.36 -0.73
N VAL A 105 -9.11 9.30 -1.35
CA VAL A 105 -10.20 8.49 -0.79
C VAL A 105 -9.76 7.77 0.47
N LEU A 106 -8.56 7.19 0.49
CA LEU A 106 -7.96 6.63 1.70
C LEU A 106 -7.75 7.68 2.81
N CYS A 107 -7.29 8.87 2.46
CA CYS A 107 -7.02 9.93 3.44
C CYS A 107 -8.29 10.47 4.11
N ARG A 108 -9.44 10.45 3.41
CA ARG A 108 -10.68 11.07 3.90
C ARG A 108 -11.41 10.26 4.97
N ASN A 109 -11.67 8.99 4.70
CA ASN A 109 -12.50 8.13 5.53
C ASN A 109 -12.10 6.68 5.32
N ALA A 110 -10.95 6.31 5.87
CA ALA A 110 -10.43 4.96 5.81
C ALA A 110 -10.93 4.15 7.00
N LYS A 111 -11.34 2.91 6.73
CA LYS A 111 -11.48 1.89 7.76
C LYS A 111 -10.14 1.18 7.92
N LEU A 112 -9.53 1.34 9.08
CA LEU A 112 -8.32 0.64 9.49
C LEU A 112 -8.73 -0.61 10.27
N GLN A 113 -8.13 -1.75 9.91
CA GLN A 113 -8.31 -3.03 10.57
C GLN A 113 -6.92 -3.64 10.78
N TYR A 114 -6.67 -4.11 11.99
CA TYR A 114 -5.40 -4.70 12.38
C TYR A 114 -5.69 -5.93 13.23
N PHE A 115 -4.96 -7.00 12.99
CA PHE A 115 -4.83 -8.06 13.96
C PHE A 115 -3.43 -8.66 13.96
N ARG A 116 -3.00 -9.11 15.14
CA ARG A 116 -1.72 -9.78 15.32
C ARG A 116 -1.94 -11.07 16.09
N ASP A 117 -1.48 -12.16 15.52
CA ASP A 117 -1.42 -13.46 16.19
C ASP A 117 -0.02 -13.67 16.75
N VAL A 118 0.05 -13.93 18.06
CA VAL A 118 1.29 -14.24 18.76
C VAL A 118 1.27 -15.72 19.09
N TYR A 119 2.20 -16.45 18.50
CA TYR A 119 2.44 -17.86 18.77
C TYR A 119 3.70 -17.99 19.62
N THR A 120 3.58 -18.54 20.82
CA THR A 120 4.74 -18.86 21.66
C THR A 120 4.81 -20.35 21.89
N SER A 121 5.91 -21.02 21.54
CA SER A 121 6.13 -22.42 21.87
C SER A 121 7.39 -22.60 22.70
N GLU A 122 7.28 -23.40 23.75
CA GLU A 122 8.40 -23.81 24.59
C GLU A 122 8.60 -25.31 24.41
N LYS A 123 9.82 -25.71 24.06
CA LYS A 123 10.17 -27.14 23.96
C LYS A 123 11.40 -27.41 24.81
N GLU A 124 11.21 -28.22 25.85
CA GLU A 124 12.34 -28.72 26.65
C GLU A 124 13.06 -29.83 25.88
N SER A 125 14.36 -29.66 25.65
CA SER A 125 15.24 -30.66 25.03
C SER A 125 16.41 -30.94 25.97
N GLY A 126 16.21 -31.83 26.94
CA GLY A 126 17.21 -32.18 27.94
C GLY A 126 17.38 -31.09 29.01
N ARG A 127 18.56 -30.44 29.07
CA ARG A 127 18.86 -29.34 30.03
C ARG A 127 18.55 -27.94 29.49
N TYR A 128 18.20 -27.83 28.21
CA TYR A 128 17.96 -26.56 27.53
C TYR A 128 16.47 -26.43 27.15
N THR A 129 15.96 -25.20 27.21
CA THR A 129 14.59 -24.85 26.80
C THR A 129 14.66 -24.05 25.51
N ASP A 130 14.12 -24.60 24.43
CA ASP A 130 14.04 -23.91 23.15
C ASP A 130 12.80 -23.01 23.17
N TYR A 131 13.04 -21.69 23.14
CA TYR A 131 12.00 -20.69 22.99
C TYR A 131 11.82 -20.35 21.51
N ARG A 132 10.58 -20.46 21.01
CA ARG A 132 10.23 -19.99 19.66
C ARG A 132 9.04 -19.06 19.75
N GLN A 133 9.14 -17.93 19.06
CA GLN A 133 8.07 -16.97 18.94
C GLN A 133 7.80 -16.71 17.47
N ARG A 134 6.53 -16.60 17.11
CA ARG A 134 6.11 -16.18 15.79
C ARG A 134 5.00 -15.15 15.92
N PHE A 135 5.11 -14.10 15.12
CA PHE A 135 4.15 -13.02 15.04
C PHE A 135 3.62 -12.95 13.61
N ASP A 136 2.31 -13.15 13.45
CA ASP A 136 1.63 -12.94 12.18
C ASP A 136 0.77 -11.69 12.30
N THR A 137 1.23 -10.61 11.69
CA THR A 137 0.55 -9.31 11.67
C THR A 137 -0.19 -9.16 10.36
N TYR A 138 -1.48 -8.86 10.44
CA TYR A 138 -2.30 -8.49 9.29
C TYR A 138 -2.87 -7.09 9.51
N PHE A 139 -2.70 -6.25 8.51
CA PHE A 139 -3.27 -4.92 8.47
C PHE A 139 -4.05 -4.73 7.18
N LYS A 140 -5.17 -4.02 7.27
CA LYS A 140 -6.01 -3.65 6.15
C LYS A 140 -6.50 -2.23 6.32
N ILE A 141 -6.23 -1.40 5.33
CA ILE A 141 -6.87 -0.10 5.14
C ILE A 141 -7.85 -0.21 3.98
N SER A 142 -9.06 0.31 4.14
CA SER A 142 -10.03 0.29 3.04
C SER A 142 -10.91 1.54 3.04
N SER A 143 -11.27 2.02 1.87
CA SER A 143 -12.24 3.10 1.72
C SER A 143 -13.05 2.91 0.44
N LEU A 144 -14.32 3.29 0.52
CA LEU A 144 -15.25 3.31 -0.60
C LEU A 144 -15.98 4.65 -0.57
N SER A 145 -15.81 5.44 -1.62
CA SER A 145 -16.41 6.77 -1.70
C SER A 145 -17.11 6.99 -3.04
N LYS A 146 -18.26 7.66 -2.99
CA LYS A 146 -18.84 8.31 -4.16
C LYS A 146 -18.04 9.57 -4.42
N ILE A 147 -17.53 9.71 -5.65
CA ILE A 147 -16.67 10.83 -6.01
C ILE A 147 -17.23 11.56 -7.23
N ASP A 148 -17.12 12.87 -7.22
CA ASP A 148 -17.40 13.70 -8.38
C ASP A 148 -16.06 14.08 -9.03
N GLU A 149 -15.93 13.89 -10.34
CA GLU A 149 -14.69 14.24 -11.05
C GLU A 149 -14.41 15.74 -10.98
N ALA A 150 -15.45 16.58 -10.93
CA ALA A 150 -15.31 18.03 -10.79
C ALA A 150 -14.76 18.45 -9.41
N SER A 151 -14.78 17.56 -8.42
CA SER A 151 -14.18 17.80 -7.10
C SER A 151 -12.66 17.64 -7.09
N PHE A 152 -12.04 17.14 -8.17
CA PHE A 152 -10.59 16.99 -8.28
C PHE A 152 -9.97 18.04 -9.19
N ALA A 153 -8.88 18.64 -8.74
CA ALA A 153 -8.05 19.52 -9.54
C ALA A 153 -6.60 19.04 -9.51
N LEU A 154 -5.96 18.94 -10.68
CA LEU A 154 -4.51 18.77 -10.77
C LEU A 154 -3.85 20.09 -10.37
N VAL A 155 -3.05 20.06 -9.32
CA VAL A 155 -2.34 21.24 -8.80
C VAL A 155 -0.99 21.39 -9.49
N ASP A 156 -0.24 20.30 -9.55
CA ASP A 156 1.10 20.28 -10.14
C ASP A 156 1.45 18.87 -10.65
N SER A 157 2.43 18.78 -11.55
CA SER A 157 2.95 17.52 -12.08
C SER A 157 4.43 17.63 -12.44
N HIS A 158 5.21 16.60 -12.13
CA HIS A 158 6.62 16.48 -12.47
C HIS A 158 6.86 15.14 -13.18
N LEU A 159 7.51 15.16 -14.34
CA LEU A 159 7.97 13.95 -15.02
C LEU A 159 9.45 13.81 -14.75
N ASN A 160 9.85 12.73 -14.10
CA ASN A 160 11.26 12.49 -13.80
C ASN A 160 11.98 11.81 -14.98
N ARG A 161 13.30 11.71 -14.90
CA ARG A 161 14.13 11.03 -15.93
C ARG A 161 13.86 9.53 -16.11
N TYR A 162 13.15 8.91 -15.19
CA TYR A 162 12.77 7.50 -15.23
C TYR A 162 11.39 7.28 -15.88
N ASN A 163 10.84 8.32 -16.52
CA ASN A 163 9.47 8.39 -17.01
C ASN A 163 8.39 8.12 -15.95
N GLU A 164 8.71 8.34 -14.66
CA GLU A 164 7.70 8.35 -13.62
C GLU A 164 7.06 9.74 -13.57
N SER A 165 5.74 9.79 -13.74
CA SER A 165 4.97 11.00 -13.48
C SER A 165 4.61 11.06 -12.01
N LEU A 166 5.02 12.14 -11.34
CA LEU A 166 4.54 12.53 -10.03
C LEU A 166 3.44 13.57 -10.23
N VAL A 167 2.34 13.45 -9.52
CA VAL A 167 1.25 14.43 -9.56
C VAL A 167 0.80 14.80 -8.16
N LEU A 168 0.44 16.07 -7.99
CA LEU A 168 -0.24 16.58 -6.81
C LEU A 168 -1.66 16.94 -7.21
N ILE A 169 -2.64 16.34 -6.55
CA ILE A 169 -4.05 16.69 -6.76
C ILE A 169 -4.64 17.30 -5.50
N LYS A 170 -5.60 18.20 -5.70
CA LYS A 170 -6.47 18.74 -4.66
C LYS A 170 -7.86 18.16 -4.85
N TYR A 171 -8.45 17.71 -3.75
CA TYR A 171 -9.85 17.31 -3.68
C TYR A 171 -10.62 18.27 -2.79
N SER A 172 -11.69 18.86 -3.33
CA SER A 172 -12.62 19.72 -2.61
C SER A 172 -14.03 19.13 -2.73
N PRO A 173 -14.57 18.51 -1.66
CA PRO A 173 -15.87 17.86 -1.73
C PRO A 173 -16.95 18.89 -2.03
N ASN A 174 -17.71 18.66 -3.11
CA ASN A 174 -18.92 19.43 -3.40
C ASN A 174 -20.00 19.07 -2.36
N PRO A 175 -20.66 20.05 -1.71
CA PRO A 175 -21.77 19.78 -0.79
C PRO A 175 -23.00 19.21 -1.51
N SER A 176 -23.13 19.43 -2.81
CA SER A 176 -24.20 18.83 -3.62
C SER A 176 -23.96 17.33 -3.81
N PRO A 177 -25.03 16.51 -3.84
CA PRO A 177 -24.89 15.09 -4.17
C PRO A 177 -24.23 14.96 -5.55
N PRO A 178 -23.26 14.03 -5.72
CA PRO A 178 -22.61 13.84 -7.00
C PRO A 178 -23.66 13.47 -8.05
N GLU A 179 -23.66 14.20 -9.17
CA GLU A 179 -24.60 13.95 -10.28
C GLU A 179 -24.39 12.56 -10.90
N GLU A 180 -23.13 12.12 -10.92
CA GLU A 180 -22.72 10.80 -11.41
C GLU A 180 -22.54 9.79 -10.27
N ASN A 181 -22.97 8.54 -10.49
CA ASN A 181 -22.73 7.42 -9.55
C ASN A 181 -21.31 6.84 -9.71
N ASN A 182 -20.32 7.72 -9.72
CA ASN A 182 -18.92 7.37 -9.77
C ASN A 182 -18.46 6.85 -8.40
N LEU A 183 -17.94 5.63 -8.38
CA LEU A 183 -17.48 4.94 -7.17
C LEU A 183 -15.99 4.67 -7.25
N LEU A 184 -15.25 5.11 -6.25
CA LEU A 184 -13.83 4.79 -6.08
C LEU A 184 -13.67 3.93 -4.83
N SER A 185 -13.16 2.72 -5.04
CA SER A 185 -12.80 1.77 -3.99
C SER A 185 -11.28 1.65 -3.91
N VAL A 186 -10.75 1.66 -2.70
CA VAL A 186 -9.32 1.48 -2.45
C VAL A 186 -9.14 0.55 -1.26
N VAL A 187 -8.24 -0.43 -1.41
CA VAL A 187 -7.88 -1.39 -0.37
C VAL A 187 -6.38 -1.53 -0.34
N GLY A 188 -5.77 -1.29 0.81
CA GLY A 188 -4.38 -1.64 1.08
C GLY A 188 -4.31 -2.75 2.11
N THR A 189 -3.46 -3.74 1.91
CA THR A 189 -3.23 -4.83 2.86
C THR A 189 -1.75 -4.97 3.17
N VAL A 190 -1.45 -5.43 4.39
CA VAL A 190 -0.12 -5.82 4.82
C VAL A 190 -0.22 -7.17 5.51
N LEU A 191 0.62 -8.10 5.10
CA LEU A 191 0.92 -9.31 5.84
C LEU A 191 2.38 -9.25 6.26
N TYR A 192 2.63 -9.24 7.55
CA TYR A 192 3.98 -9.14 8.11
C TYR A 192 4.20 -10.28 9.09
N VAL A 193 5.14 -11.15 8.77
CA VAL A 193 5.45 -12.37 9.51
C VAL A 193 6.86 -12.26 10.07
N GLU A 194 6.97 -12.39 11.39
CA GLU A 194 8.24 -12.49 12.10
C GLU A 194 8.32 -13.85 12.76
N ALA A 195 9.35 -14.63 12.45
CA ALA A 195 9.65 -15.86 13.15
C ALA A 195 11.01 -15.72 13.86
N GLN A 196 11.00 -15.90 15.17
CA GLN A 196 12.21 -16.02 15.97
C GLN A 196 12.46 -17.50 16.26
N VAL A 197 13.63 -17.96 15.83
CA VAL A 197 14.17 -19.28 16.17
C VAL A 197 15.52 -19.03 16.81
N GLU A 198 15.61 -19.24 18.13
CA GLU A 198 16.81 -18.91 18.92
C GLU A 198 17.18 -17.42 18.75
N ASP A 199 18.39 -17.13 18.24
CA ASP A 199 18.90 -15.78 18.00
C ASP A 199 18.62 -15.25 16.58
N ALA A 200 18.02 -16.06 15.70
CA ALA A 200 17.76 -15.68 14.31
C ALA A 200 16.31 -15.18 14.14
N PHE A 201 16.19 -14.02 13.48
CA PHE A 201 14.91 -13.48 13.03
C PHE A 201 14.75 -13.67 11.52
N GLU A 202 13.67 -14.32 11.12
CA GLU A 202 13.24 -14.37 9.73
C GLU A 202 12.03 -13.44 9.58
N VAL A 203 12.22 -12.35 8.82
CA VAL A 203 11.17 -11.38 8.53
C VAL A 203 10.71 -11.52 7.08
N GLN A 204 9.40 -11.56 6.91
CA GLN A 204 8.75 -11.60 5.62
C GLN A 204 7.58 -10.61 5.61
N ALA A 205 7.44 -9.86 4.53
CA ALA A 205 6.37 -8.89 4.40
C ALA A 205 5.76 -8.91 2.99
N GLU A 206 4.46 -8.72 2.91
CA GLU A 206 3.70 -8.46 1.70
C GLU A 206 2.91 -7.18 1.90
N TYR A 207 2.99 -6.27 0.93
CA TYR A 207 2.31 -4.99 0.90
C TYR A 207 1.54 -4.92 -0.41
N GLU A 208 0.22 -4.76 -0.33
CA GLU A 208 -0.66 -4.72 -1.49
C GLU A 208 -1.49 -3.44 -1.45
N LEU A 209 -1.67 -2.80 -2.59
CA LEU A 209 -2.57 -1.66 -2.76
C LEU A 209 -3.34 -1.81 -4.06
N LEU A 210 -4.66 -1.94 -3.94
CA LEU A 210 -5.60 -2.05 -5.04
C LEU A 210 -6.55 -0.84 -5.04
N SER A 211 -6.69 -0.20 -6.19
CA SER A 211 -7.70 0.83 -6.43
C SER A 211 -8.52 0.52 -7.67
N ALA A 212 -9.83 0.74 -7.58
CA ALA A 212 -10.76 0.53 -8.66
C ALA A 212 -11.73 1.71 -8.76
N PHE A 213 -11.75 2.36 -9.91
CA PHE A 213 -12.64 3.46 -10.24
C PHE A 213 -13.71 2.99 -11.22
N ARG A 214 -14.96 3.02 -10.77
CA ARG A 214 -16.13 2.61 -11.54
C ARG A 214 -16.95 3.83 -11.91
N GLN A 215 -17.09 4.07 -13.21
CA GLN A 215 -18.01 5.06 -13.75
C GLN A 215 -19.21 4.33 -14.38
N PRO A 216 -20.43 4.92 -14.39
CA PRO A 216 -21.53 4.37 -15.17
C PRO A 216 -21.13 4.26 -16.65
N GLU A 217 -21.47 3.12 -17.27
CA GLU A 217 -21.33 2.90 -18.72
C GLU A 217 -19.89 2.93 -19.28
N LYS A 218 -18.87 2.94 -18.41
CA LYS A 218 -17.45 2.87 -18.80
C LYS A 218 -16.78 1.67 -18.12
N ASP A 219 -15.66 1.25 -18.71
CA ASP A 219 -14.81 0.21 -18.14
C ASP A 219 -14.23 0.65 -16.79
N ILE A 220 -14.01 -0.33 -15.92
CA ILE A 220 -13.41 -0.09 -14.60
C ILE A 220 -11.94 0.26 -14.81
N LYS A 221 -11.52 1.42 -14.31
CA LYS A 221 -10.10 1.75 -14.26
C LYS A 221 -9.51 1.20 -12.97
N SER A 222 -8.61 0.22 -13.08
CA SER A 222 -7.94 -0.42 -11.96
C SER A 222 -6.46 -0.02 -11.91
N ALA A 223 -5.91 0.07 -10.69
CA ALA A 223 -4.46 0.06 -10.47
C ALA A 223 -4.17 -0.87 -9.29
N HIS A 224 -3.13 -1.67 -9.42
CA HIS A 224 -2.75 -2.66 -8.42
C HIS A 224 -1.23 -2.62 -8.24
N LEU A 225 -0.77 -2.58 -7.01
CA LEU A 225 0.63 -2.74 -6.64
C LEU A 225 0.72 -3.87 -5.62
N LEU A 226 1.63 -4.81 -5.86
CA LEU A 226 2.02 -5.86 -4.94
C LEU A 226 3.53 -5.82 -4.73
N TYR A 227 3.97 -5.64 -3.49
CA TYR A 227 5.37 -5.65 -3.11
C TYR A 227 5.61 -6.71 -2.02
N ARG A 228 6.55 -7.62 -2.26
CA ARG A 228 6.91 -8.70 -1.34
C ARG A 228 8.38 -8.60 -0.98
N GLU A 229 8.72 -8.86 0.26
CA GLU A 229 10.11 -8.96 0.72
C GLU A 229 10.31 -10.11 1.71
N LYS A 230 11.49 -10.73 1.62
CA LYS A 230 11.96 -11.78 2.53
C LYS A 230 13.48 -11.65 2.66
N GLY A 231 13.94 -11.17 3.82
CA GLY A 231 15.34 -10.77 4.01
C GLY A 231 15.76 -9.70 2.99
N ASN A 232 16.83 -9.97 2.22
CA ASN A 232 17.35 -9.05 1.21
C ASN A 232 16.72 -9.23 -0.19
N LYS A 233 15.79 -10.17 -0.35
CA LYS A 233 15.09 -10.42 -1.62
C LYS A 233 13.76 -9.69 -1.62
N PHE A 234 13.40 -9.10 -2.75
CA PHE A 234 12.11 -8.46 -2.95
C PHE A 234 11.55 -8.76 -4.35
N LEU A 235 10.24 -8.60 -4.49
CA LEU A 235 9.50 -8.68 -5.73
C LEU A 235 8.49 -7.53 -5.76
N SER A 236 8.28 -6.92 -6.93
CA SER A 236 7.34 -5.83 -7.12
C SER A 236 6.59 -6.03 -8.42
N ASN A 237 5.27 -6.20 -8.33
CA ASN A 237 4.37 -6.28 -9.47
C ASN A 237 3.44 -5.09 -9.45
N SER A 238 3.22 -4.48 -10.62
CA SER A 238 2.34 -3.33 -10.75
C SER A 238 1.50 -3.47 -12.02
N GLU A 239 0.20 -3.30 -11.88
CA GLU A 239 -0.78 -3.44 -12.95
C GLU A 239 -1.59 -2.14 -13.07
N TYR A 240 -1.94 -1.76 -14.29
CA TYR A 240 -2.82 -0.64 -14.58
C TYR A 240 -3.72 -0.97 -15.76
N LEU A 241 -5.02 -0.73 -15.61
CA LEU A 241 -6.04 -1.11 -16.60
C LEU A 241 -5.91 -2.59 -17.02
N ASP A 242 -5.73 -3.47 -16.02
CA ASP A 242 -5.56 -4.92 -16.18
C ASP A 242 -4.36 -5.35 -17.04
N SER A 243 -3.42 -4.43 -17.29
CA SER A 243 -2.14 -4.71 -17.95
C SER A 243 -1.00 -4.68 -16.94
N LEU A 244 -0.19 -5.74 -16.92
CA LEU A 244 1.04 -5.78 -16.14
C LEU A 244 2.04 -4.77 -16.73
N ASN A 245 2.45 -3.81 -15.91
CA ASN A 245 3.46 -2.85 -16.30
C ASN A 245 4.85 -3.38 -15.93
N GLU A 246 5.57 -3.86 -16.93
CA GLU A 246 6.94 -4.35 -16.77
C GLU A 246 7.95 -3.21 -16.93
N PHE A 247 8.69 -2.93 -15.87
CA PHE A 247 9.84 -2.03 -15.87
C PHE A 247 11.08 -2.78 -15.39
N PRO A 248 12.28 -2.41 -15.89
CA PRO A 248 13.51 -3.11 -15.52
C PRO A 248 13.88 -2.89 -14.05
N ILE A 249 14.50 -3.90 -13.44
CA ILE A 249 15.19 -3.75 -12.16
C ILE A 249 16.39 -2.83 -12.40
N PHE A 250 16.35 -1.62 -11.83
CA PHE A 250 17.37 -0.60 -12.04
C PHE A 250 17.59 0.20 -10.77
N ILE A 251 18.75 0.88 -10.65
CA ILE A 251 19.07 1.72 -9.50
C ILE A 251 18.45 3.11 -9.72
N TYR A 252 17.18 3.27 -9.35
CA TYR A 252 16.47 4.54 -9.40
C TYR A 252 16.93 5.43 -8.24
N LYS A 253 17.42 6.63 -8.54
CA LYS A 253 18.01 7.56 -7.56
C LYS A 253 17.22 8.85 -7.50
N TYR A 254 16.78 9.22 -6.31
CA TYR A 254 15.97 10.41 -6.06
C TYR A 254 16.64 11.34 -5.06
N ALA A 255 16.52 12.64 -5.28
CA ALA A 255 17.06 13.67 -4.41
C ALA A 255 15.98 14.66 -3.97
N SER A 256 16.10 15.11 -2.72
CA SER A 256 15.38 16.29 -2.23
C SER A 256 16.05 17.56 -2.76
N PRO A 257 15.28 18.59 -3.13
CA PRO A 257 15.83 19.89 -3.55
C PRO A 257 16.54 20.62 -2.41
N ASP A 258 16.20 20.30 -1.15
CA ASP A 258 16.75 20.94 0.04
C ASP A 258 18.04 20.29 0.56
N TRP A 259 18.53 19.25 -0.13
CA TRP A 259 19.72 18.54 0.29
C TRP A 259 21.02 19.27 -0.05
N ASP A 260 21.98 19.18 0.88
CA ASP A 260 23.33 19.62 0.63
C ASP A 260 23.97 18.89 -0.56
N LYS A 261 24.83 19.62 -1.27
CA LYS A 261 25.70 19.04 -2.30
C LYS A 261 26.55 17.96 -1.63
N ASN A 262 26.33 16.68 -1.97
CA ASN A 262 26.94 15.45 -1.43
C ASN A 262 26.06 14.60 -0.49
N THR A 263 24.79 14.94 -0.28
CA THR A 263 23.86 14.01 0.38
C THR A 263 23.63 12.77 -0.50
N GLN A 264 23.68 11.57 0.11
CA GLN A 264 23.43 10.33 -0.61
C GLN A 264 21.97 10.26 -1.09
N PRO A 265 21.73 9.89 -2.36
CA PRO A 265 20.38 9.85 -2.90
C PRO A 265 19.57 8.69 -2.34
N LEU A 266 18.25 8.87 -2.29
CA LEU A 266 17.34 7.76 -2.04
C LEU A 266 17.44 6.77 -3.19
N VAL A 267 17.80 5.54 -2.90
CA VAL A 267 17.85 4.45 -3.89
C VAL A 267 16.58 3.60 -3.84
N SER A 268 15.95 3.36 -4.98
CA SER A 268 14.89 2.36 -5.16
C SER A 268 15.25 1.42 -6.30
N TYR A 269 14.77 0.18 -6.24
CA TYR A 269 14.99 -0.82 -7.31
C TYR A 269 13.74 -1.10 -8.15
N ASN A 270 12.60 -0.58 -7.74
CA ASN A 270 11.28 -0.87 -8.28
C ASN A 270 10.40 0.39 -8.39
N GLY A 271 11.04 1.55 -8.62
CA GLY A 271 10.38 2.84 -8.72
C GLY A 271 10.05 3.51 -7.38
N LEU A 272 9.62 4.76 -7.46
CA LEU A 272 9.31 5.62 -6.32
C LEU A 272 7.97 5.25 -5.69
N TRP A 273 6.97 4.87 -6.51
CA TRP A 273 5.64 4.51 -6.03
C TRP A 273 5.64 3.29 -5.10
N SER A 274 6.41 2.27 -5.47
CA SER A 274 6.53 1.05 -4.67
C SER A 274 7.13 1.35 -3.29
N LYS A 275 8.18 2.18 -3.25
CA LYS A 275 8.80 2.62 -2.00
C LYS A 275 7.86 3.49 -1.18
N PHE A 276 7.17 4.45 -1.79
CA PHE A 276 6.18 5.30 -1.14
C PHE A 276 5.04 4.47 -0.51
N THR A 277 4.45 3.55 -1.27
CA THR A 277 3.32 2.74 -0.82
C THR A 277 3.71 1.77 0.30
N ARG A 278 4.87 1.11 0.17
CA ARG A 278 5.42 0.24 1.22
C ARG A 278 5.57 1.01 2.53
N GLU A 279 6.22 2.17 2.50
CA GLU A 279 6.45 2.97 3.72
C GLU A 279 5.15 3.53 4.29
N MET A 280 4.17 3.90 3.46
CA MET A 280 2.84 4.33 3.90
C MET A 280 2.12 3.23 4.65
N LEU A 281 2.00 2.05 4.03
CA LEU A 281 1.30 0.92 4.63
C LEU A 281 2.00 0.42 5.89
N ARG A 282 3.35 0.38 5.89
CA ARG A 282 4.14 0.05 7.07
C ARG A 282 3.91 1.05 8.21
N THR A 283 4.00 2.34 7.94
CA THR A 283 3.80 3.40 8.94
C THR A 283 2.38 3.32 9.52
N LEU A 284 1.35 3.15 8.69
CA LEU A 284 -0.02 2.98 9.14
C LEU A 284 -0.20 1.71 9.99
N THR A 285 0.46 0.61 9.64
CA THR A 285 0.44 -0.63 10.42
C THR A 285 0.99 -0.40 11.82
N LEU A 286 2.19 0.18 11.92
CA LEU A 286 2.86 0.47 13.19
C LEU A 286 2.07 1.47 14.05
N THR A 287 1.55 2.54 13.43
CA THR A 287 0.72 3.53 14.13
C THR A 287 -0.58 2.90 14.63
N THR A 288 -1.18 1.98 13.86
CA THR A 288 -2.42 1.29 14.26
C THR A 288 -2.17 0.32 15.41
N GLU A 289 -1.06 -0.39 15.40
CA GLU A 289 -0.63 -1.27 16.50
C GLU A 289 -0.50 -0.50 17.82
N GLN A 290 0.07 0.70 17.79
CA GLN A 290 0.25 1.54 18.99
C GLN A 290 -1.07 2.10 19.58
N THR A 291 -2.20 1.93 18.89
CA THR A 291 -3.52 2.36 19.40
C THR A 291 -4.08 1.37 20.44
N LYS A 292 -5.29 1.60 20.96
CA LYS A 292 -5.87 0.77 22.04
C LYS A 292 -6.12 -0.68 21.59
N ILE A 293 -5.14 -1.55 21.83
CA ILE A 293 -5.20 -2.98 21.52
C ILE A 293 -6.24 -3.67 22.42
N ARG A 294 -7.15 -4.45 21.82
CA ARG A 294 -7.97 -5.42 22.55
C ARG A 294 -7.33 -6.79 22.44
N ILE A 295 -6.84 -7.32 23.56
CA ILE A 295 -6.27 -8.67 23.63
C ILE A 295 -7.39 -9.68 23.83
N LYS A 296 -7.47 -10.65 22.92
CA LYS A 296 -8.31 -11.85 23.05
C LYS A 296 -7.41 -13.07 23.21
N ASN A 297 -7.44 -13.67 24.39
CA ASN A 297 -6.79 -14.96 24.60
C ASN A 297 -7.67 -16.05 23.99
N LEU A 298 -7.22 -16.62 22.87
CA LEU A 298 -7.84 -17.79 22.28
C LEU A 298 -7.24 -19.00 23.00
N GLY A 299 -7.78 -19.31 24.18
CA GLY A 299 -7.32 -20.39 25.07
C GLY A 299 -7.58 -21.81 24.54
N GLU A 300 -7.36 -22.06 23.26
CA GLU A 300 -7.43 -23.41 22.69
C GLU A 300 -6.10 -24.13 22.97
N LYS A 301 -6.12 -24.98 24.00
CA LYS A 301 -5.05 -25.94 24.28
C LYS A 301 -5.03 -27.00 23.17
N TYR A 302 -4.31 -26.74 22.07
CA TYR A 302 -3.77 -27.81 21.24
C TYR A 302 -2.65 -28.49 22.06
N ASN A 303 -2.93 -29.61 22.74
CA ASN A 303 -1.96 -30.33 23.57
C ASN A 303 -1.00 -31.19 22.70
N PRO A 304 0.28 -31.50 23.07
CA PRO A 304 1.05 -31.18 24.27
C PRO A 304 2.50 -30.68 23.97
N ALA A 305 2.65 -29.53 23.30
CA ALA A 305 3.90 -28.77 23.26
C ALA A 305 3.50 -27.29 23.27
N THR A 306 3.07 -26.85 24.45
CA THR A 306 2.51 -25.54 24.84
C THR A 306 2.71 -24.44 23.79
N SER A 307 1.78 -24.36 22.83
CA SER A 307 1.64 -23.19 21.96
C SER A 307 0.54 -22.29 22.53
N ASN A 308 0.90 -21.15 23.10
CA ASN A 308 -0.09 -20.13 23.46
C ASN A 308 -0.36 -19.28 22.21
N LEU A 309 -1.64 -19.08 21.90
CA LEU A 309 -2.11 -18.16 20.87
C LEU A 309 -2.83 -16.99 21.51
N THR A 310 -2.27 -15.80 21.42
CA THR A 310 -2.96 -14.56 21.77
C THR A 310 -3.21 -13.76 20.51
N ARG A 311 -4.45 -13.26 20.36
CA ARG A 311 -4.83 -12.41 19.24
C ARG A 311 -5.11 -10.99 19.71
N GLU A 312 -4.43 -10.05 19.08
CA GLU A 312 -4.64 -8.62 19.24
C GLU A 312 -5.50 -8.13 18.08
N VAL A 313 -6.53 -7.31 18.35
CA VAL A 313 -7.41 -6.79 17.30
C VAL A 313 -7.72 -5.32 17.51
N VAL A 314 -7.66 -4.56 16.43
CA VAL A 314 -8.05 -3.15 16.36
C VAL A 314 -8.86 -2.91 15.08
N SER A 315 -9.93 -2.12 15.17
CA SER A 315 -10.70 -1.69 14.00
C SER A 315 -11.40 -0.37 14.29
N TYR A 316 -11.16 0.64 13.46
CA TYR A 316 -11.78 1.97 13.59
C TYR A 316 -11.81 2.71 12.24
N LEU A 317 -12.59 3.79 12.19
CA LEU A 317 -12.60 4.73 11.07
C LEU A 317 -11.61 5.85 11.34
N ALA A 318 -10.88 6.28 10.33
CA ALA A 318 -9.82 7.27 10.48
C ALA A 318 -9.73 8.22 9.29
N GLN A 319 -9.28 9.43 9.59
CA GLN A 319 -8.74 10.37 8.62
C GLN A 319 -7.20 10.28 8.65
N VAL A 320 -6.59 10.01 7.51
CA VAL A 320 -5.12 9.99 7.36
C VAL A 320 -4.68 11.29 6.69
N LYS A 321 -3.64 11.92 7.21
CA LYS A 321 -3.04 13.13 6.64
C LYS A 321 -1.56 12.90 6.39
N LEU A 322 -1.10 13.20 5.16
CA LEU A 322 0.30 13.27 4.82
C LEU A 322 0.79 14.70 5.06
N ASN A 323 1.62 14.89 6.08
CA ASN A 323 2.19 16.21 6.42
C ASN A 323 3.50 16.46 5.69
N GLY A 324 4.26 15.40 5.42
CA GLY A 324 5.53 15.52 4.72
C GLY A 324 6.19 14.19 4.41
N ILE A 325 7.21 14.26 3.56
CA ILE A 325 8.06 13.15 3.16
C ILE A 325 9.50 13.54 3.44
N VAL A 326 10.26 12.66 4.07
CA VAL A 326 11.69 12.86 4.33
C VAL A 326 12.46 11.68 3.75
N PHE A 327 13.50 11.96 2.98
CA PHE A 327 14.44 10.93 2.52
C PHE A 327 15.60 10.85 3.50
N GLU A 328 15.97 9.62 3.88
CA GLU A 328 17.12 9.32 4.74
C GLU A 328 17.94 8.21 4.12
N ARG A 329 19.12 8.50 3.55
CA ARG A 329 20.03 7.52 2.89
C ARG A 329 19.26 6.51 2.02
N ASP A 330 18.89 5.35 2.58
CA ASP A 330 18.20 4.25 1.91
C ASP A 330 16.72 4.06 2.30
N SER A 331 16.15 4.95 3.12
CA SER A 331 14.75 4.90 3.56
C SER A 331 13.98 6.18 3.20
N MET A 332 12.68 6.02 3.05
CA MET A 332 11.73 7.12 2.93
C MET A 332 10.87 7.10 4.18
N LYS A 333 10.77 8.22 4.88
CA LYS A 333 9.88 8.40 6.03
C LYS A 333 8.71 9.26 5.61
N LEU A 334 7.52 8.84 6.03
CA LEU A 334 6.29 9.60 5.83
C LEU A 334 5.82 10.13 7.18
N ASP A 335 5.67 11.44 7.27
CA ASP A 335 5.00 12.07 8.40
C ASP A 335 3.49 11.96 8.17
N LEU A 336 2.90 10.95 8.80
CA LEU A 336 1.48 10.66 8.74
C LEU A 336 0.80 10.95 10.08
N THR A 337 -0.31 11.69 10.05
CA THR A 337 -1.21 11.81 11.20
C THR A 337 -2.48 11.01 10.95
N VAL A 338 -2.83 10.15 11.90
CA VAL A 338 -4.06 9.33 11.87
C VAL A 338 -5.01 9.86 12.95
N ASN A 339 -6.16 10.37 12.54
CA ASN A 339 -7.19 10.88 13.46
C ASN A 339 -8.39 9.92 13.43
N GLU A 340 -8.73 9.31 14.57
CA GLU A 340 -9.92 8.46 14.68
C GLU A 340 -11.20 9.30 14.49
N ILE A 341 -12.08 8.84 13.60
CA ILE A 341 -13.39 9.45 13.36
C ILE A 341 -14.39 8.75 14.29
N ILE A 342 -14.82 9.46 15.33
CA ILE A 342 -15.88 8.99 16.22
C ILE A 342 -17.21 9.27 15.51
N PRO A 343 -17.98 8.24 15.11
CA PRO A 343 -19.28 8.47 14.50
C PRO A 343 -20.19 9.12 15.54
N GLU A 344 -20.77 10.28 15.21
CA GLU A 344 -21.84 10.86 16.00
C GLU A 344 -22.98 9.84 16.09
N ILE A 345 -23.30 9.40 17.30
CA ILE A 345 -24.46 8.55 17.56
C ILE A 345 -25.68 9.42 17.23
N LYS A 346 -26.31 9.15 16.08
CA LYS A 346 -27.55 9.81 15.66
C LYS A 346 -28.77 9.10 16.23
#